data_AF-A0A7Y5LAU9-F1
#
_entry.id   AF-A0A7Y5LAU9-F1
#
_cell.length_a   1.000
_cell.length_b   1.000
_cell.length_c   1.000
_cell.angle_alpha   90.00
_cell.angle_beta   90.00
_cell.angle_gamma   90.00
#
_symmetry.space_group_name_H-M   'P 1'
#
loop_
_entity.id
_entity.type
_entity.pdbx_description
1 polymer ?
#
loop_
_entity_poly.entity_id
_entity_poly.type
_entity_poly.pdbx_seq_one_letter_code
_entity_poly.pdbx_strand_id
1 'polypeptide(L)' 'MRILCVCGEQEKDSLCQKLAPGLAKTMVRKGGHRLGGNYAPVAEEILREVQ' A
#
# COMPACT_ATOMS: atom_id res chain seq x y z
N MET A 1 10.01 8.84 10.47
CA MET A 1 8.72 8.14 10.45
C MET A 1 8.51 7.64 9.03
N ARG A 2 8.51 6.32 8.80
CA ARG A 2 8.28 5.71 7.47
C ARG A 2 6.87 5.11 7.47
N ILE A 3 5.91 5.80 6.84
CA ILE A 3 4.55 5.27 6.67
C ILE A 3 4.48 4.62 5.29
N LEU A 4 4.10 3.35 5.23
CA LEU A 4 3.77 2.66 4.00
C LEU A 4 2.25 2.63 3.84
N CYS A 5 1.74 3.15 2.73
CA CYS A 5 0.32 3.05 2.39
C CYS A 5 0.13 2.07 1.24
N VAL A 6 -0.65 1.02 1.46
CA VAL A 6 -0.86 -0.06 0.50
C VAL A 6 -2.29 -0.01 -0.02
N CYS A 7 -2.47 0.01 -1.34
CA CYS A 7 -3.78 -0.04 -1.97
C CYS A 7 -3.81 -0.90 -3.24
N GLY A 8 -5.02 -1.34 -3.62
CA GLY A 8 -5.26 -2.00 -4.89
C GLY A 8 -5.31 -0.99 -6.04
N GLU A 9 -4.93 -1.38 -7.25
CA GLU A 9 -5.03 -0.54 -8.46
C GLU A 9 -6.49 -0.17 -8.80
N GLN A 10 -7.44 -1.02 -8.40
CA GLN A 10 -8.88 -0.84 -8.61
C GLN A 10 -9.56 -0.23 -7.37
N GLU A 11 -8.80 0.01 -6.30
CA GLU A 11 -9.30 0.55 -5.03
C GLU A 11 -9.43 2.08 -5.11
N LYS A 12 -10.63 2.61 -4.80
CA LYS A 12 -10.95 4.05 -4.95
C LYS A 12 -11.23 4.76 -3.63
N ASP A 13 -11.54 4.01 -2.57
CA ASP A 13 -11.96 4.55 -1.28
C ASP A 13 -10.77 4.71 -0.32
N SER A 14 -9.66 4.01 -0.60
CA SER A 14 -8.44 4.14 0.19
C SER A 14 -7.89 5.58 0.23
N LEU A 15 -7.29 5.94 1.36
CA LEU A 15 -6.67 7.26 1.54
C LEU A 15 -5.30 7.38 0.84
N CYS A 16 -4.71 6.30 0.35
CA CYS A 16 -3.31 6.29 -0.13
C CYS A 16 -2.99 7.30 -1.24
N GLN A 17 -3.97 7.63 -2.08
CA GLN A 17 -3.80 8.64 -3.14
C GLN A 17 -4.16 10.07 -2.69
N LYS A 18 -4.73 10.21 -1.49
CA LYS A 18 -5.20 11.48 -0.91
C LYS A 18 -4.26 12.00 0.18
N LEU A 19 -3.26 11.22 0.58
CA LEU A 19 -2.26 11.64 1.56
C LEU A 19 -1.37 12.76 0.99
N ALA A 20 -0.96 13.67 1.87
CA ALA A 20 -0.05 14.74 1.49
C ALA A 20 1.28 14.16 0.94
N PRO A 21 1.89 14.79 -0.08
CA PRO A 21 3.18 14.37 -0.60
C PRO A 21 4.23 14.27 0.52
N GLY A 22 4.99 13.17 0.53
CA GLY A 22 6.03 12.92 1.54
C GLY A 22 5.55 12.37 2.88
N LEU A 23 4.23 12.26 3.11
CA LEU A 23 3.69 11.67 4.35
C LEU A 23 3.84 10.15 4.38
N ALA A 24 3.65 9.49 3.24
CA ALA A 24 3.74 8.04 3.10
C ALA A 24 4.34 7.65 1.75
N LYS A 25 5.00 6.49 1.70
CA LYS A 25 5.33 5.78 0.46
C LYS A 25 4.08 4.99 0.04
N THR A 26 3.57 5.24 -1.16
CA THR A 26 2.40 4.53 -1.68
C THR A 26 2.84 3.31 -2.49
N MET A 27 2.29 2.15 -2.13
CA MET A 27 2.48 0.87 -2.81
C MET A 27 1.16 0.42 -3.43
N VAL A 28 1.13 0.34 -4.76
CA VAL A 28 -0.04 -0.11 -5.52
C VAL A 28 0.12 -1.59 -5.88
N ARG A 29 -0.94 -2.38 -5.69
CA ARG A 29 -0.99 -3.81 -6.02
C ARG A 29 -2.16 -4.14 -6.93
N LYS A 30 -2.04 -5.22 -7.70
CA LYS A 30 -3.15 -5.72 -8.53
C LYS A 30 -4.39 -6.04 -7.66
N GLY A 31 -5.58 -5.78 -8.22
CA GLY A 31 -6.87 -5.98 -7.55
C GLY A 31 -7.43 -4.73 -6.87
N GLY A 32 -8.49 -4.90 -6.07
CA GLY A 32 -9.16 -3.81 -5.34
C GLY A 32 -8.94 -3.90 -3.82
N HIS A 33 -9.98 -3.65 -3.03
CA HIS A 33 -9.95 -3.60 -1.56
C HIS A 33 -9.20 -4.75 -0.87
N ARG A 34 -9.41 -6.00 -1.35
CA ARG A 34 -8.76 -7.20 -0.79
C ARG A 34 -7.40 -7.53 -1.42
N LEU A 35 -6.84 -6.63 -2.23
CA LEU A 35 -5.53 -6.79 -2.88
C LEU A 35 -5.41 -8.10 -3.69
N GLY A 36 -6.52 -8.51 -4.30
CA GLY A 36 -6.61 -9.77 -5.05
C GLY A 36 -6.43 -11.04 -4.20
N GLY A 37 -6.51 -10.95 -2.86
CA GLY A 37 -6.28 -12.06 -1.93
C GLY A 37 -4.80 -12.44 -1.76
N ASN A 38 -3.87 -11.69 -2.35
CA ASN A 38 -2.45 -12.01 -2.34
C ASN A 38 -1.69 -11.12 -1.35
N TYR A 39 -1.70 -11.51 -0.08
CA TYR A 39 -1.15 -10.72 1.02
C TYR A 39 0.35 -10.94 1.26
N ALA A 40 0.92 -12.06 0.84
CA ALA A 40 2.34 -12.35 1.08
C ALA A 40 3.28 -11.23 0.56
N PRO A 41 3.08 -10.68 -0.64
CA PRO A 41 3.90 -9.58 -1.12
C PRO A 41 3.73 -8.26 -0.37
N VAL A 42 2.62 -8.08 0.34
CA VAL A 42 2.41 -6.90 1.21
C VAL A 42 3.28 -7.05 2.46
N ALA A 43 3.28 -8.24 3.06
CA ALA A 43 4.14 -8.54 4.21
C ALA A 43 5.62 -8.41 3.87
N GLU A 44 6.04 -8.90 2.70
CA GLU A 44 7.43 -8.76 2.22
C GLU A 44 7.88 -7.30 2.13
N GLU A 45 7.05 -6.40 1.61
CA GLU A 45 7.42 -4.98 1.50
C GLU A 45 7.44 -4.30 2.88
N ILE A 46 6.51 -4.63 3.77
CA ILE A 46 6.54 -4.12 5.15
C ILE A 46 7.87 -4.48 5.82
N LEU A 47 8.33 -5.73 5.66
CA LEU A 47 9.59 -6.18 6.24
C LEU A 47 10.81 -5.47 5.64
N ARG A 48 10.77 -5.13 4.34
CA ARG A 48 11.83 -4.35 3.68
C ARG A 48 11.95 -2.92 4.21
N GLU A 49 10.84 -2.29 4.61
CA GLU A 49 10.85 -0.92 5.13
C GLU A 49 11.47 -0.79 6.53
N VAL A 50 11.54 -1.90 7.28
CA VAL A 50 12.10 -1.99 8.64
C VAL A 50 13.62 -2.19 8.63
N GLN A 51 14.20 -2.53 7.48
CA GLN A 51 15.64 -2.64 7.26
C GLN A 51 16.27 -1.28 6.87
#